data_AF-A0A7C5ENW5-F1
#
_entry.id   AF-A0A7C5ENW5-F1
#
_cell.length_a   1.000
_cell.length_b   1.000
_cell.length_c   1.000
_cell.angle_alpha   90.00
_cell.angle_beta   90.00
_cell.angle_gamma   90.00
#
_symmetry.space_group_name_H-M   'P 1'
#
loop_
_entity.id
_entity.type
_entity.pdbx_description
1 polymer ?
#
loop_
_entity_poly.entity_id
_entity_poly.type
_entity_poly.pdbx_seq_one_letter_code
_entity_poly.pdbx_strand_id
1 'polypeptide(L)'
;MKLFVSASDSQEIFDLLTQEGVTYQQRLSGSVRELGTGSYEIYEIQANLPEVKVPPEFVSSEGDVRAFRLPSGRLILTDLEGNLERVAMPASPR
;
A
#
# COMPACT_ATOMS: atom_id res chain seq x y z
N MET A 1 1.98 9.49 -2.21
CA MET A 1 2.28 8.05 -1.98
C MET A 1 2.52 7.36 -3.31
N LYS A 2 3.55 6.51 -3.39
CA LYS A 2 3.78 5.58 -4.50
C LYS A 2 3.76 4.16 -3.93
N LEU A 3 2.93 3.30 -4.48
CA LEU A 3 2.68 1.95 -4.00
C LEU A 3 2.81 0.94 -5.13
N PHE A 4 3.49 -0.17 -4.90
CA PHE A 4 3.56 -1.31 -5.82
C PHE A 4 2.78 -2.49 -5.25
N VAL A 5 1.90 -3.04 -6.07
CA VAL A 5 1.02 -4.17 -5.70
C VAL A 5 0.99 -5.20 -6.80
N SER A 6 0.87 -6.47 -6.40
CA SER A 6 0.59 -7.56 -7.33
C SER A 6 -0.81 -7.40 -7.92
N ALA A 7 -1.08 -8.03 -9.06
CA ALA A 7 -2.41 -8.10 -9.63
C ALA A 7 -3.47 -8.60 -8.63
N SER A 8 -3.12 -9.58 -7.80
CA SER A 8 -4.02 -10.18 -6.81
C SER A 8 -4.41 -9.19 -5.70
N ASP A 9 -3.46 -8.38 -5.22
CA ASP A 9 -3.70 -7.41 -4.13
C ASP A 9 -4.23 -6.06 -4.65
N SER A 10 -3.99 -5.77 -5.92
CA SER A 10 -4.33 -4.47 -6.53
C SER A 10 -5.82 -4.14 -6.43
N GLN A 11 -6.69 -5.15 -6.63
CA GLN A 11 -8.13 -4.95 -6.63
C GLN A 11 -8.64 -4.48 -5.26
N GLU A 12 -8.10 -5.03 -4.17
CA GLU A 12 -8.47 -4.64 -2.81
C GLU A 12 -8.03 -3.20 -2.53
N ILE A 13 -6.83 -2.82 -2.95
CA ILE A 13 -6.32 -1.47 -2.77
C ILE A 13 -7.10 -0.45 -3.62
N PHE A 14 -7.48 -0.79 -4.86
CA PHE A 14 -8.30 0.08 -5.70
C PHE A 14 -9.68 0.32 -5.10
N ASP A 15 -10.33 -0.75 -4.62
CA ASP A 15 -11.63 -0.63 -3.96
C ASP A 15 -11.51 0.21 -2.69
N LEU A 16 -10.48 -0.03 -1.88
CA LEU A 16 -10.16 0.76 -0.70
C LEU A 16 -10.00 2.25 -1.01
N LEU A 17 -9.14 2.61 -1.97
CA LEU A 17 -8.90 4.01 -2.33
C LEU A 17 -10.16 4.67 -2.91
N THR A 18 -10.95 3.93 -3.70
CA THR A 18 -12.21 4.41 -4.27
C THR A 18 -13.26 4.65 -3.21
N GLN A 19 -13.46 3.70 -2.28
CA GLN A 19 -14.40 3.82 -1.17
C GLN A 19 -14.07 5.01 -0.27
N GLU A 20 -12.77 5.27 -0.08
CA GLU A 20 -12.27 6.39 0.72
C GLU A 20 -12.34 7.74 -0.02
N GLY A 21 -12.72 7.74 -1.29
CA GLY A 21 -12.76 8.95 -2.13
C GLY A 21 -11.37 9.52 -2.43
N VAL A 22 -10.33 8.68 -2.37
CA VAL A 22 -8.95 9.10 -2.62
C VAL A 22 -8.69 9.09 -4.11
N THR A 23 -8.25 10.23 -4.64
CA THR A 23 -7.78 10.30 -6.03
C THR A 23 -6.45 9.58 -6.18
N TYR A 24 -6.41 8.58 -7.06
CA TYR A 24 -5.21 7.84 -7.41
C TYR A 24 -5.06 7.66 -8.92
N GLN A 25 -3.83 7.44 -9.34
CA GLN A 25 -3.46 7.02 -10.69
C GLN A 25 -2.92 5.61 -10.61
N GLN A 26 -3.33 4.75 -11.54
CA GLN A 26 -2.81 3.39 -11.68
C GLN A 26 -2.04 3.26 -12.98
N ARG A 27 -0.92 2.55 -12.94
CA ARG A 27 -0.12 2.23 -14.11
C ARG A 27 0.42 0.82 -14.00
N LEU A 28 0.40 0.06 -15.09
CA LEU A 28 1.13 -1.19 -15.16
C LEU A 28 2.64 -0.89 -15.09
N SER A 29 3.30 -1.30 -14.02
CA SER A 29 4.73 -1.06 -13.82
C SER A 29 5.57 -2.12 -14.54
N GLY A 30 5.08 -3.36 -14.55
CA GLY A 30 5.70 -4.46 -15.27
C GLY A 30 4.99 -5.77 -15.02
N SER A 31 5.61 -6.86 -15.48
CA SER A 31 5.20 -8.22 -15.16
C SER A 31 6.40 -9.00 -14.64
N VAL A 32 6.21 -9.69 -13.53
CA VAL A 32 7.21 -10.59 -12.96
C VAL A 32 6.89 -11.98 -13.47
N ARG A 33 7.88 -12.63 -14.08
CA ARG A 33 7.77 -14.00 -14.57
C ARG A 33 8.43 -14.93 -13.55
N GLU A 34 7.63 -15.71 -12.84
CA GLU A 34 8.12 -16.76 -11.97
C GLU A 34 8.33 -18.06 -12.76
N LEU A 35 9.52 -18.63 -12.62
CA LEU A 35 9.85 -19.92 -13.22
C LEU A 35 9.03 -21.03 -12.55
N GLY A 36 7.97 -21.48 -13.23
CA GLY A 36 7.18 -22.66 -12.85
C GLY A 36 5.70 -22.37 -12.52
N THR A 37 5.35 -21.12 -12.22
CA THR A 37 4.00 -20.77 -11.69
C THR A 37 3.22 -19.81 -12.60
N GLY A 38 3.91 -19.05 -13.46
CA GLY A 38 3.28 -18.11 -14.40
C GLY A 38 3.93 -16.74 -14.39
N SER A 39 3.29 -15.76 -15.03
CA SER A 39 3.65 -14.35 -14.92
C SER A 39 2.53 -13.60 -14.23
N TYR A 40 2.87 -12.76 -13.27
CA TYR A 40 1.92 -11.86 -12.63
C TYR A 40 2.28 -10.40 -12.93
N GLU A 41 1.26 -9.57 -13.04
CA GLU A 41 1.41 -8.14 -13.29
C GLU A 41 1.66 -7.40 -11.97
N ILE A 42 2.51 -6.38 -12.02
CA ILE A 42 2.75 -5.44 -10.94
C ILE A 42 2.16 -4.09 -11.35
N TYR A 43 1.25 -3.59 -10.53
CA TYR A 43 0.67 -2.27 -10.72
C TYR A 43 1.35 -1.27 -9.78
N GLU A 44 1.66 -0.11 -10.33
CA GLU A 44 2.07 1.06 -9.60
C GLU A 44 0.85 1.95 -9.37
N ILE A 45 0.61 2.28 -8.11
CA ILE A 45 -0.46 3.15 -7.66
C ILE A 45 0.15 4.43 -7.09
N GLN A 46 -0.19 5.56 -7.68
CA GLN A 46 0.18 6.87 -7.16
C GLN A 46 -1.06 7.55 -6.59
N ALA A 47 -1.08 7.78 -5.29
CA ALA A 47 -2.19 8.44 -4.63
C ALA A 47 -1.72 9.67 -3.87
N ASN A 48 -2.58 10.69 -3.79
CA ASN A 48 -2.31 11.89 -3.00
C ASN A 48 -2.69 11.68 -1.54
N LEU A 49 -1.92 10.82 -0.86
CA LEU A 49 -2.08 10.55 0.58
C LEU A 49 -0.93 11.18 1.36
N PRO A 50 -1.24 11.83 2.52
CA PRO A 50 -0.21 12.36 3.40
C PRO A 50 0.57 11.23 4.06
N GLU A 51 1.88 11.34 4.00
CA GLU A 51 2.77 10.52 4.82
C GLU A 51 2.65 10.98 6.28
N VAL A 52 2.51 10.02 7.19
CA VAL A 52 2.42 10.25 8.62
C VAL A 52 3.52 9.49 9.33
N LYS A 53 3.86 9.93 10.54
CA LYS A 53 4.79 9.18 11.37
C LYS A 53 4.25 7.77 11.60
N VAL A 54 5.09 6.77 11.36
CA VAL A 54 4.75 5.37 11.61
C VAL A 54 4.41 5.22 13.10
N PRO A 55 3.20 4.73 13.43
CA PRO A 55 2.85 4.47 14.81
C PRO A 55 3.76 3.39 15.41
N PRO A 56 4.18 3.53 16.69
CA PRO A 56 5.14 2.62 17.31
C PRO A 56 4.68 1.16 17.33
N GLU A 57 3.37 0.89 17.27
CA GLU A 57 2.85 -0.48 17.16
C GLU A 57 3.12 -1.15 15.80
N PHE A 58 3.47 -0.36 14.78
CA PHE A 58 3.80 -0.83 13.43
C PHE A 58 5.28 -0.62 13.09
N VAL A 59 6.08 -0.08 14.02
CA VAL A 59 7.53 -0.06 13.91
C VAL A 59 8.01 -1.48 14.19
N SER A 60 8.09 -2.30 13.14
CA SER A 60 8.75 -3.60 13.22
C SER A 60 10.25 -3.38 13.41
N SER A 61 10.89 -4.18 14.28
CA SER A 61 12.33 -4.08 14.60
C SER A 61 13.28 -4.29 13.41
N GLU A 62 12.77 -4.64 12.22
CA GLU A 62 13.58 -5.05 11.06
C GLU A 62 13.52 -4.12 9.84
N GLY A 63 12.76 -3.01 9.87
CA GLY A 63 12.79 -2.09 8.72
C GLY A 63 12.06 -0.77 8.91
N ASP A 64 12.63 0.29 8.33
CA ASP A 64 11.96 1.57 8.14
C ASP A 64 10.77 1.38 7.18
N VAL A 65 9.56 1.27 7.74
CA VAL A 65 8.32 1.34 6.95
C VAL A 65 7.89 2.79 6.78
N ARG A 66 7.06 3.07 5.78
CA ARG A 66 6.36 4.35 5.60
C ARG A 66 4.88 4.15 5.82
N ALA A 67 4.26 5.10 6.50
CA ALA A 67 2.82 5.08 6.78
C ALA A 67 2.13 6.22 6.04
N PHE A 68 1.06 5.90 5.31
CA PHE A 68 0.23 6.89 4.63
C PHE A 68 -1.19 6.84 5.20
N ARG A 69 -1.71 7.99 5.59
CA ARG A 69 -3.03 8.06 6.24
C ARG A 69 -4.14 8.24 5.22
N LEU A 70 -5.11 7.32 5.27
CA LEU A 70 -6.36 7.38 4.53
C LEU A 70 -7.37 8.31 5.21
N PRO A 71 -8.34 8.86 4.46
CA PRO A 71 -9.42 9.70 4.99
C PRO A 71 -10.21 9.11 6.17
N SER A 72 -10.48 7.80 6.16
CA SER A 72 -11.12 7.08 7.29
C SER A 72 -10.25 6.99 8.55
N GLY A 73 -8.97 7.35 8.46
CA GLY A 73 -7.98 7.16 9.50
C GLY A 73 -7.19 5.86 9.37
N ARG A 74 -7.56 4.94 8.47
CA ARG A 74 -6.75 3.76 8.13
C ARG A 74 -5.35 4.17 7.66
N LEU A 75 -4.39 3.27 7.80
CA LEU A 75 -3.00 3.47 7.41
C LEU A 75 -2.59 2.45 6.36
N ILE A 76 -2.02 2.91 5.27
CA ILE A 76 -1.31 2.06 4.31
C ILE A 76 0.16 2.05 4.74
N LEU A 77 0.67 0.88 5.05
CA LEU A 77 2.07 0.67 5.38
C LEU A 77 2.80 0.11 4.17
N THR A 78 3.92 0.75 3.83
CA THR A 78 4.80 0.31 2.75
C THR A 78 6.21 0.19 3.25
N ASP A 79 7.04 -0.59 2.56
CA ASP A 79 8.49 -0.55 2.78
C ASP A 79 9.13 0.73 2.21
N LEU A 80 10.46 0.82 2.27
CA LEU A 80 11.25 1.90 1.67
C LEU A 80 11.26 1.87 0.13
N GLU A 81 10.86 0.80 -0.52
CA GLU A 81 10.78 0.72 -1.98
C GLU A 81 9.38 1.08 -2.49
N GLY A 82 8.40 1.15 -1.58
CA GLY A 82 7.00 1.43 -1.86
C GLY A 82 6.16 0.17 -2.11
N ASN A 83 6.66 -1.01 -1.76
CA ASN A 83 5.85 -2.23 -1.83
C ASN A 83 4.82 -2.23 -0.69
N LEU A 84 3.62 -2.75 -0.97
CA LEU A 84 2.59 -2.90 0.05
C LEU A 84 3.05 -3.92 1.11
N GLU A 85 3.23 -3.46 2.35
CA GLU A 85 3.45 -4.36 3.48
C GLU A 85 2.09 -4.81 4.05
N ARG A 86 1.23 -3.85 4.38
CA ARG A 86 -0.14 -4.12 4.87
C ARG A 86 -0.99 -2.85 4.95
N VAL A 87 -2.30 -3.03 5.00
CA VAL A 87 -3.24 -1.99 5.44
C VAL A 87 -3.60 -2.23 6.91
N ALA A 88 -3.40 -1.22 7.74
CA ALA A 88 -3.69 -1.27 9.16
C ALA A 88 -4.81 -0.29 9.53
N MET A 89 -5.66 -0.69 10.46
CA MET A 89 -6.52 0.26 11.17
C MET A 89 -5.72 0.77 12.37
N PRO A 90 -5.63 2.10 12.60
CA PRO A 90 -5.04 2.58 13.85
C PRO A 90 -5.88 1.98 14.99
N ALA A 91 -5.23 1.31 15.94
CA ALA A 91 -5.91 0.85 17.13
C ALA A 91 -6.51 2.10 17.79
N SER A 92 -7.84 2.12 17.97
CA SER A 92 -8.48 3.23 18.68
C SER A 92 -7.79 3.37 20.04
N PRO A 93 -7.34 4.57 20.43
CA PRO A 93 -6.83 4.77 21.78
C PRO A 93 -7.97 4.42 22.74
N ARG A 94 -7.78 3.37 23.53
CA ARG A 94 -8.65 3.04 24.66
C ARG A 94 -8.42 3.99 25.81
#